data_AF-A0A069PBP8-F1
#
_entry.id   AF-A0A069PBP8-F1
#
_cell.length_a   1.000
_cell.length_b   1.000
_cell.length_c   1.000
_cell.angle_alpha   90.00
_cell.angle_beta   90.00
_cell.angle_gamma   90.00
#
_symmetry.space_group_name_H-M   'P 1'
#
loop_
_entity.id
_entity.type
_entity.pdbx_description
1 polymer ?
#
loop_
_entity_poly.entity_id
_entity_poly.type
_entity_poly.pdbx_seq_one_letter_code
_entity_poly.pdbx_strand_id
1 'polypeptide(L)' 'MSTRAMTICCALAIAGCATTAPTPQPPQTVTVTKVVDTACDWVKPITASKADTDETKRQILAHDLAVAKNCAAR' A
#
# COMPACT_ATOMS: atom_id res chain seq x y z
N MET A 1 -26.56 -46.44 -42.51
CA MET A 1 -25.56 -45.44 -42.05
C MET A 1 -24.19 -45.87 -42.55
N SER A 2 -23.52 -45.00 -43.31
CA SER A 2 -22.26 -45.31 -44.01
C SER A 2 -21.08 -45.33 -43.04
N THR A 3 -20.32 -46.43 -43.00
CA THR A 3 -19.12 -46.62 -42.15
C THR A 3 -18.13 -45.46 -42.28
N ARG A 4 -18.06 -44.81 -43.45
CA ARG A 4 -17.21 -43.65 -43.70
C ARG A 4 -17.60 -42.41 -42.90
N ALA A 5 -18.90 -42.21 -42.65
CA ALA A 5 -19.38 -41.06 -41.87
C ALA A 5 -18.99 -41.18 -40.38
N MET A 6 -18.97 -42.41 -39.84
CA MET A 6 -18.59 -42.67 -38.46
C MET A 6 -17.09 -42.45 -38.23
N THR A 7 -16.24 -42.85 -39.19
CA THR A 7 -14.78 -42.62 -39.11
C THR A 7 -14.43 -41.14 -39.16
N ILE A 8 -15.13 -40.33 -39.97
CA ILE A 8 -14.92 -38.89 -40.06
C ILE A 8 -15.33 -38.18 -38.76
N CYS A 9 -16.45 -38.58 -38.14
CA CYS A 9 -16.87 -38.05 -36.85
C CYS A 9 -15.86 -38.34 -35.73
N CYS A 10 -15.32 -39.56 -35.67
CA CYS A 10 -14.30 -39.90 -34.67
C CYS A 10 -13.01 -39.08 -34.84
N ALA A 11 -12.59 -38.77 -36.06
CA ALA A 11 -11.38 -37.99 -36.31
C ALA A 11 -11.50 -36.51 -35.90
N LEU A 12 -12.69 -35.90 -36.01
CA LEU A 12 -12.90 -34.52 -35.55
C LEU A 12 -12.90 -34.40 -34.02
N ALA A 13 -13.34 -35.43 -33.30
CA ALA A 13 -13.41 -35.39 -31.84
C ALA A 13 -12.04 -35.36 -31.14
N ILE A 14 -10.99 -35.87 -31.81
CA ILE A 14 -9.63 -35.97 -31.24
C ILE A 14 -8.78 -34.71 -31.44
N ALA A 15 -9.19 -33.80 -32.34
CA ALA A 15 -8.46 -32.54 -32.61
C ALA A 15 -8.80 -31.42 -31.60
N GLY A 16 -9.81 -31.62 -30.74
CA GLY A 16 -10.30 -30.60 -29.80
C GLY A 16 -9.50 -30.47 -28.49
N CYS A 17 -8.57 -31.37 -28.20
CA CYS A 17 -7.78 -31.36 -26.97
C CYS A 17 -6.42 -30.68 -27.14
N ALA A 18 -6.37 -29.49 -27.75
CA ALA A 18 -5.28 -28.56 -27.46
C ALA A 18 -5.52 -28.02 -26.05
N THR A 19 -4.95 -28.69 -25.04
CA THR A 19 -4.89 -28.17 -23.68
C THR A 19 -4.12 -26.86 -23.74
N THR A 20 -4.83 -25.73 -23.76
CA THR A 20 -4.25 -24.43 -23.48
C THR A 20 -3.87 -24.46 -22.01
N ALA A 21 -2.67 -24.95 -21.70
CA ALA A 21 -2.12 -24.80 -20.37
C ALA A 21 -2.19 -23.31 -20.01
N PRO A 22 -2.69 -22.93 -18.82
CA PRO A 22 -2.65 -21.54 -18.40
C PRO A 22 -1.18 -21.11 -18.43
N THR A 23 -0.83 -20.19 -19.32
CA THR A 23 0.48 -19.56 -19.30
C THR A 23 0.69 -18.97 -17.91
N PRO A 24 1.81 -19.26 -17.21
CA PRO A 24 2.12 -18.65 -15.93
C PRO A 24 2.02 -17.13 -16.08
N GLN A 25 1.03 -16.53 -15.43
CA GLN A 25 0.82 -15.09 -15.50
C GLN A 25 1.97 -14.44 -14.73
N PRO A 26 2.66 -13.45 -15.31
CA PRO A 26 3.77 -12.80 -14.63
C PRO A 26 3.28 -12.22 -13.29
N PRO A 27 4.10 -12.26 -12.22
CA PRO A 27 3.72 -11.71 -10.93
C PRO A 27 3.28 -10.25 -11.09
N GLN A 28 2.09 -9.95 -10.56
CA GLN A 28 1.47 -8.65 -10.73
C GLN A 28 1.99 -7.73 -9.63
N THR A 29 2.85 -6.78 -10.00
CA THR A 29 3.37 -5.80 -9.05
C THR A 29 2.28 -4.78 -8.74
N VAL A 30 1.69 -4.88 -7.54
CA VAL A 30 0.75 -3.88 -7.03
C VAL A 30 1.55 -2.77 -6.35
N THR A 31 1.56 -1.58 -6.94
CA THR A 31 2.19 -0.41 -6.31
C THR A 31 1.28 0.13 -5.20
N VAL A 32 1.74 0.02 -3.95
CA VAL A 32 1.05 0.61 -2.79
C VAL A 32 1.74 1.92 -2.42
N THR A 33 1.01 3.03 -2.48
CA THR A 33 1.49 4.33 -1.99
C THR A 33 1.19 4.45 -0.50
N LYS A 34 2.22 4.74 0.30
CA LYS A 34 2.07 5.08 1.72
C LYS A 34 2.32 6.57 1.91
N VAL A 35 1.37 7.26 2.51
CA VAL A 35 1.60 8.62 3.03
C VAL A 35 2.23 8.48 4.41
N VAL A 36 3.42 9.05 4.58
CA VAL A 36 4.13 9.08 5.86
C VAL A 36 4.15 10.54 6.31
N ASP A 37 3.54 10.81 7.45
CA ASP A 37 3.65 12.11 8.09
C ASP A 37 5.01 12.22 8.80
N THR A 38 5.86 13.12 8.30
CA THR A 38 7.18 13.41 8.86
C THR A 38 7.16 14.66 9.75
N ALA A 39 5.98 15.15 10.13
CA ALA A 39 5.79 16.31 11.00
C ALA A 39 6.67 16.24 12.26
N CYS A 40 6.60 15.11 12.95
CA CYS A 40 7.32 14.89 14.20
C CYS A 40 8.85 14.83 14.03
N ASP A 41 9.37 14.64 12.81
CA ASP A 41 10.81 14.57 12.58
C ASP A 41 11.50 15.93 12.72
N TRP A 42 10.80 17.00 12.32
CA TRP A 42 11.32 18.36 12.35
C TRP A 42 10.95 19.16 13.59
N VAL A 43 9.97 18.71 14.37
CA VAL A 43 9.65 19.34 15.67
C VAL A 43 10.87 19.26 16.60
N LYS A 44 11.28 20.41 17.15
CA LYS A 44 12.39 20.53 18.10
C LYS A 44 11.88 21.00 19.47
N PRO A 45 12.51 20.57 20.57
CA PRO A 45 12.19 21.08 21.90
C PRO A 45 12.38 22.59 21.96
N ILE A 46 11.43 23.29 22.59
CA ILE A 46 11.49 24.73 22.85
C ILE A 46 11.51 24.91 24.36
N THR A 47 12.37 25.80 24.86
CA THR A 47 12.50 26.04 26.30
C THR A 47 12.18 27.47 26.64
N ALA A 48 11.45 27.67 27.75
CA ALA A 48 11.25 29.00 28.31
C ALA A 48 12.51 29.53 29.00
N SER A 49 12.73 30.83 28.89
CA SER A 49 13.76 31.61 29.56
C SER A 49 13.15 32.61 30.56
N LYS A 50 14.00 33.22 31.38
CA LYS A 50 13.56 34.28 32.31
C LYS A 50 13.12 35.57 31.60
N ALA A 51 13.65 35.82 30.40
CA ALA A 51 13.33 37.02 29.62
C ALA A 51 11.98 36.90 28.89
N ASP A 52 11.42 35.69 28.80
CA ASP A 52 10.15 35.47 28.11
C ASP A 52 8.96 36.02 28.90
N THR A 53 8.03 36.59 28.14
CA THR A 53 6.73 37.00 28.66
C THR A 53 5.92 35.78 29.09
N ASP A 54 4.96 35.98 29.99
CA ASP A 54 4.06 34.89 30.39
C ASP A 54 3.24 34.34 29.22
N GLU A 55 2.96 35.17 28.21
CA GLU A 55 2.29 34.73 26.99
C GLU A 55 3.17 33.76 26.19
N THR A 56 4.45 34.08 25.98
CA THR A 56 5.40 33.19 25.31
C THR A 56 5.52 31.86 26.05
N LYS A 57 5.59 31.88 27.38
CA LYS A 57 5.66 30.65 28.19
C LYS A 57 4.42 29.78 28.02
N ARG A 58 3.22 30.38 27.95
CA ARG A 58 1.97 29.65 27.66
C ARG A 58 1.99 29.02 26.28
N GLN A 59 2.52 29.71 25.28
CA GLN A 59 2.64 29.19 23.92
C GLN A 59 3.62 28.01 23.84
N ILE A 60 4.74 28.08 24.56
CA ILE A 60 5.68 26.96 24.68
C ILE A 60 4.99 25.75 25.31
N LEU A 61 4.25 25.95 26.41
CA LEU A 61 3.51 24.86 27.04
C LEU A 61 2.47 24.25 26.09
N ALA A 62 1.73 25.08 25.34
CA ALA A 62 0.76 24.61 24.36
C ALA A 62 1.43 23.83 23.22
N HIS A 63 2.61 24.26 22.78
CA HIS A 63 3.43 23.51 21.82
C HIS A 63 3.79 22.12 22.37
N ASP A 64 4.37 22.05 23.57
CA ASP A 64 4.80 20.79 24.17
C ASP A 64 3.65 19.79 24.35
N LEU A 65 2.47 20.28 24.78
CA LEU A 65 1.27 19.47 24.90
C LEU A 65 0.78 18.95 23.54
N ALA A 66 0.85 19.77 22.50
CA ALA A 66 0.50 19.35 21.15
C ALA A 66 1.48 18.28 20.62
N VAL A 67 2.78 18.41 20.92
CA VAL A 67 3.78 17.40 20.56
C VAL A 67 3.51 16.09 21.31
N ALA A 68 3.28 16.13 22.62
CA ALA A 68 2.98 14.96 23.42
C ALA A 68 1.71 14.22 22.97
N LYS A 69 0.71 14.97 22.46
CA LYS A 69 -0.55 14.39 21.96
C LYS A 69 -0.42 13.77 20.57
N ASN A 70 0.29 14.42 19.66
CA ASN A 70 0.27 14.08 18.23
C ASN A 70 1.49 13.27 17.78
N CYS A 71 2.62 13.41 18.48
CA CYS A 71 3.82 12.64 18.21
C CYS A 71 3.91 11.48 19.19
N ALA A 72 4.17 10.28 18.69
CA ALA A 72 4.49 9.14 19.53
C ALA A 72 5.69 9.49 20.43
N ALA A 73 5.77 8.85 21.61
CA ALA A 73 6.91 9.00 22.50
C ALA A 73 8.20 8.73 21.71
N ARG A 74 8.96 9.80 21.45
CA ARG A 74 10.22 9.73 20.73
C ARG A 74 11.29 9.09 21.61
#